data_AF-A0A7W1ES21-F1
#
_entry.id   AF-A0A7W1ES21-F1
#
_cell.length_a   1.000
_cell.length_b   1.000
_cell.length_c   1.000
_cell.angle_alpha   90.00
_cell.angle_beta   90.00
_cell.angle_gamma   90.00
#
_symmetry.space_group_name_H-M   'P 1'
#
loop_
_entity.id
_entity.type
_entity.pdbx_description
1 polymer ?
#
loop_
_entity_poly.entity_id
_entity_poly.type
_entity_poly.pdbx_seq_one_letter_code
_entity_poly.pdbx_strand_id
1 'polypeptide(L)'
;MSFWKNIKLTKGFTLLELLIVIVIIGVLAIIIIPNLISGPARARDSQRKADLRSIKTALESYYNDQNSYPTTLEVLTQGAAPYIKTLPTDPKTKAAYIYIPAGNPPNSYVLKATLENSSDKDIKSGTTNVYEVSSTN
;
A
#
# COMPACT_ATOMS: atom_id res chain seq x y z
N MET A 1 -34.12 6.21 -77.08
CA MET A 1 -33.65 6.96 -75.89
C MET A 1 -33.97 6.10 -74.66
N SER A 2 -32.99 5.37 -74.13
CA SER A 2 -33.20 4.43 -73.02
C SER A 2 -33.07 5.15 -71.68
N PHE A 3 -34.17 5.27 -70.95
CA PHE A 3 -34.27 5.91 -69.65
C PHE A 3 -33.89 4.90 -68.55
N TRP A 4 -32.61 4.87 -68.17
CA TRP A 4 -32.17 4.12 -66.98
C TRP A 4 -32.22 5.07 -65.77
N LYS A 5 -33.21 4.87 -64.91
CA LYS A 5 -33.41 5.62 -63.68
C LYS A 5 -32.52 5.03 -62.58
N ASN A 6 -31.51 5.78 -62.15
CA ASN A 6 -30.67 5.49 -61.00
C ASN A 6 -31.51 5.50 -59.71
N ILE A 7 -31.72 4.34 -59.09
CA ILE A 7 -32.31 4.22 -57.75
C ILE A 7 -31.18 4.42 -56.74
N LYS A 8 -31.03 5.63 -56.20
CA LYS A 8 -30.20 5.86 -55.01
C LYS A 8 -31.01 5.49 -53.78
N LEU A 9 -30.71 4.34 -53.16
CA LEU A 9 -31.21 3.98 -51.84
C LEU A 9 -30.48 4.82 -50.79
N THR A 10 -31.02 5.99 -50.47
CA THR A 10 -30.61 6.74 -49.28
C THR A 10 -31.07 5.97 -48.05
N LYS A 11 -30.15 5.24 -47.41
CA LYS A 11 -30.40 4.59 -46.11
C LYS A 11 -30.48 5.69 -45.04
N GLY A 12 -31.71 6.02 -44.62
CA GLY A 12 -31.95 6.90 -43.47
C GLY A 12 -31.81 6.12 -42.16
N PHE A 13 -31.28 6.78 -41.14
CA PHE A 13 -31.23 6.28 -39.77
C PHE A 13 -32.65 6.09 -39.25
N THR A 14 -33.00 4.92 -38.71
CA THR A 14 -34.31 4.71 -38.08
C THR A 14 -34.30 5.22 -36.64
N LEU A 15 -35.44 5.73 -36.18
CA LEU A 15 -35.62 6.10 -34.76
C LEU A 15 -35.42 4.89 -33.84
N LEU A 16 -35.73 3.69 -34.33
CA LEU A 16 -35.57 2.44 -33.61
C LEU A 16 -34.09 2.10 -33.37
N GLU A 17 -33.22 2.34 -34.36
CA GLU A 17 -31.77 2.14 -34.23
C GLU A 17 -31.17 3.07 -33.17
N LEU A 18 -31.66 4.30 -33.05
CA LEU A 18 -31.21 5.20 -31.98
C LEU A 18 -31.80 4.82 -30.62
N LEU A 19 -33.06 4.39 -30.57
CA LEU A 19 -33.75 3.98 -29.35
C LEU A 19 -33.05 2.78 -28.67
N ILE A 20 -32.70 1.74 -29.42
CA ILE A 20 -32.05 0.57 -28.84
C ILE A 20 -30.65 0.90 -28.30
N VAL A 21 -29.93 1.82 -28.95
CA VAL A 21 -28.59 2.25 -28.53
C VAL A 21 -28.64 2.97 -27.18
N ILE A 22 -29.57 3.91 -26.99
CA ILE A 22 -29.69 4.61 -25.70
C ILE A 22 -30.15 3.68 -24.58
N VAL A 23 -30.97 2.67 -24.90
CA VAL A 23 -31.39 1.63 -23.94
C VAL A 23 -30.18 0.80 -23.50
N ILE A 24 -29.36 0.34 -24.44
CA ILE A 24 -28.15 -0.45 -24.12
C ILE A 24 -27.15 0.40 -23.32
N ILE A 25 -26.90 1.65 -23.70
CA ILE A 25 -26.01 2.56 -22.95
C ILE A 25 -26.54 2.81 -21.54
N GLY A 26 -27.86 2.97 -21.37
CA GLY A 26 -28.50 3.13 -20.06
C GLY A 26 -28.32 1.91 -19.15
N VAL A 27 -28.44 0.70 -19.70
CA VAL A 27 -28.21 -0.55 -18.95
C VAL A 27 -26.73 -0.68 -18.56
N LEU A 28 -25.81 -0.43 -19.49
CA LEU A 28 -24.37 -0.54 -19.24
C LEU A 28 -23.86 0.48 -18.22
N ALA A 29 -24.42 1.69 -18.20
CA ALA A 29 -24.03 2.74 -17.26
C ALA A 29 -24.25 2.35 -15.78
N ILE A 30 -25.22 1.48 -15.49
CA ILE A 30 -25.55 1.04 -14.12
C ILE A 30 -24.54 0.01 -13.58
N ILE A 31 -23.93 -0.79 -14.46
CA ILE A 31 -23.12 -1.96 -14.07
C ILE A 31 -21.65 -1.58 -13.78
N ILE A 32 -21.23 -0.38 -14.15
CA ILE A 32 -19.85 0.07 -13.95
C ILE A 32 -19.69 0.63 -12.53
N ILE A 33 -19.61 -0.25 -11.54
CA ILE A 33 -19.03 0.07 -10.23
C ILE A 33 -17.63 -0.55 -10.17
N PRO A 34 -16.56 0.22 -10.39
CA PRO A 34 -15.21 -0.29 -10.20
C PRO A 34 -14.93 -0.41 -8.69
N ASN A 35 -14.75 -1.64 -8.22
CA ASN A 35 -14.46 -1.97 -6.82
C ASN A 35 -12.99 -1.64 -6.47
N LEU A 36 -12.64 -0.35 -6.44
CA LEU A 36 -11.25 0.15 -6.34
C LEU A 36 -10.75 0.41 -4.90
N ILE A 37 -11.54 0.13 -3.88
CA ILE A 37 -11.32 0.72 -2.55
C ILE A 37 -10.20 0.03 -1.75
N SER A 38 -9.83 -1.22 -2.06
CA SER A 38 -8.87 -2.00 -1.24
C SER A 38 -7.41 -1.99 -1.73
N GLY A 39 -7.15 -1.60 -2.98
CA GLY A 39 -5.81 -1.63 -3.58
C GLY A 39 -4.79 -0.71 -2.88
N PRO A 40 -5.10 0.59 -2.69
CA PRO A 40 -4.16 1.53 -2.07
C PRO A 40 -3.82 1.20 -0.62
N ALA A 41 -4.76 0.65 0.16
CA ALA A 41 -4.53 0.27 1.55
C ALA A 41 -3.52 -0.88 1.67
N ARG A 42 -3.69 -1.93 0.87
CA ARG A 42 -2.77 -3.07 0.84
C ARG A 42 -1.36 -2.66 0.37
N ALA A 43 -1.27 -1.75 -0.60
CA ALA A 43 0.01 -1.22 -1.05
C ALA A 43 0.74 -0.47 0.08
N ARG A 44 0.02 0.38 0.83
CA ARG A 44 0.59 1.07 2.00
C ARG A 44 0.98 0.11 3.13
N ASP A 45 0.18 -0.92 3.38
CA ASP A 45 0.54 -1.97 4.36
C ASP A 45 1.80 -2.74 3.96
N SER A 46 1.96 -3.06 2.68
CA SER A 46 3.20 -3.65 2.16
C SER A 46 4.39 -2.70 2.36
N GLN A 47 4.20 -1.39 2.15
CA GLN A 47 5.23 -0.39 2.40
C GLN A 47 5.61 -0.35 3.88
N ARG A 48 4.63 -0.30 4.80
CA ARG A 48 4.87 -0.33 6.25
C ARG A 48 5.70 -1.55 6.68
N LYS A 49 5.37 -2.72 6.12
CA LYS A 49 6.12 -3.96 6.39
C LYS A 49 7.55 -3.89 5.87
N ALA A 50 7.75 -3.35 4.67
CA ALA A 50 9.08 -3.18 4.09
C ALA A 50 9.92 -2.17 4.89
N ASP A 51 9.31 -1.07 5.32
CA ASP A 51 9.94 -0.04 6.13
C ASP A 51 10.45 -0.60 7.47
N LEU A 52 9.61 -1.37 8.19
CA LEU A 52 10.02 -2.03 9.43
C LEU A 52 11.15 -3.04 9.24
N ARG A 53 11.17 -3.77 8.11
CA ARG A 53 12.29 -4.67 7.78
C ARG A 53 13.59 -3.92 7.53
N SER A 54 13.51 -2.77 6.85
CA SER A 54 14.67 -1.90 6.62
C SER A 54 15.24 -1.38 7.95
N ILE A 55 14.37 -0.91 8.86
CA ILE A 55 14.78 -0.48 10.20
C ILE A 55 15.38 -1.65 10.98
N LYS A 56 14.77 -2.85 10.93
CA LYS A 56 15.33 -4.06 11.54
C LYS A 56 16.76 -4.30 11.05
N THR A 57 17.00 -4.32 9.74
CA THR A 57 18.35 -4.53 9.20
C THR A 57 19.35 -3.50 9.73
N ALA A 58 18.95 -2.23 9.83
CA ALA A 58 19.79 -1.19 10.43
C ALA A 58 20.06 -1.41 11.93
N LEU A 59 19.06 -1.85 12.69
CA LEU A 59 19.19 -2.21 14.11
C LEU A 59 20.14 -3.39 14.31
N GLU A 60 20.03 -4.45 13.50
CA GLU A 60 20.94 -5.60 13.58
C GLU A 60 22.38 -5.18 13.24
N SER A 61 22.57 -4.30 12.25
CA SER A 61 23.90 -3.75 11.92
C SER A 61 24.47 -2.94 13.08
N TYR A 62 23.66 -2.09 13.72
CA TYR A 62 24.07 -1.33 14.90
C TYR A 62 24.47 -2.25 16.06
N TYR A 63 23.69 -3.31 16.29
CA TYR A 63 23.98 -4.29 17.33
C TYR A 63 25.31 -4.99 17.11
N ASN A 64 25.64 -5.35 15.86
CA ASN A 64 26.93 -5.97 15.53
C ASN A 64 28.13 -5.07 15.88
N ASP A 65 27.97 -3.75 15.76
CA ASP A 65 29.05 -2.79 16.03
C ASP A 65 29.11 -2.37 17.50
N GLN A 66 27.96 -2.22 18.16
CA GLN A 66 27.85 -1.64 19.51
C GLN A 66 27.49 -2.66 20.60
N ASN A 67 27.30 -3.93 20.24
CA ASN A 67 26.87 -5.03 21.13
C ASN A 67 25.60 -4.73 21.94
N SER A 68 24.78 -3.79 21.46
CA SER A 68 23.53 -3.37 22.08
C SER A 68 22.66 -2.65 21.06
N TYR A 69 21.34 -2.67 21.25
CA TYR A 69 20.43 -1.88 20.44
C TYR A 69 20.39 -0.42 20.93
N PRO A 70 20.15 0.55 20.03
CA PRO A 70 20.08 1.94 20.44
C PRO A 70 18.85 2.19 21.32
N THR A 71 18.91 3.18 22.21
CA THR A 71 17.75 3.57 23.03
C THR A 71 16.68 4.27 22.21
N THR A 72 17.06 4.91 21.09
CA THR A 72 16.13 5.58 20.18
C THR A 72 16.55 5.35 18.72
N LEU A 73 15.60 5.41 17.78
CA LEU A 73 15.88 5.13 16.37
C LEU A 73 16.72 6.22 15.69
N GLU A 74 16.70 7.44 16.21
CA GLU A 74 17.44 8.58 15.66
C GLU A 74 18.94 8.32 15.63
N VAL A 75 19.45 7.51 16.56
CA VAL A 75 20.86 7.11 16.62
C VAL A 75 21.30 6.41 15.33
N LEU A 76 20.42 5.66 14.67
CA LEU A 76 20.73 4.94 13.42
C LEU A 76 21.05 5.87 12.25
N THR A 77 20.60 7.12 12.31
CA THR A 77 20.83 8.14 11.27
C THR A 77 22.01 9.06 11.59
N GLN A 78 22.62 8.91 12.76
CA GLN A 78 23.70 9.77 13.23
C GLN A 78 25.07 9.20 12.85
N GLY A 79 26.07 10.08 12.78
CA GLY A 79 27.47 9.71 12.52
C GLY A 79 27.92 9.88 11.08
N ALA A 80 29.21 9.60 10.83
CA ALA A 80 29.84 9.73 9.51
C ALA A 80 29.42 8.63 8.53
N ALA A 81 29.01 7.47 9.04
CA ALA A 81 28.48 6.34 8.28
C ALA A 81 27.18 5.86 8.96
N PRO A 82 26.02 6.46 8.64
CA PRO A 82 24.76 6.10 9.26
C PRO A 82 24.30 4.71 8.82
N TYR A 83 23.68 3.95 9.73
CA TYR A 83 23.14 2.62 9.48
C TYR A 83 21.89 2.64 8.59
N ILE A 84 21.19 3.78 8.56
CA ILE A 84 20.08 4.04 7.64
C ILE A 84 20.11 5.52 7.22
N LYS A 85 19.86 5.80 5.95
CA LYS A 85 19.95 7.17 5.40
C LYS A 85 18.92 8.12 6.01
N THR A 86 17.68 7.64 6.15
CA THR A 86 16.56 8.37 6.74
C THR A 86 15.61 7.38 7.36
N LEU A 87 15.04 7.70 8.53
CA LEU A 87 14.02 6.85 9.12
C LEU A 87 12.73 6.89 8.28
N PRO A 88 12.23 5.73 7.82
CA PRO A 88 10.92 5.67 7.18
C PRO A 88 9.81 6.11 8.12
N THR A 89 8.77 6.71 7.55
CA THR A 89 7.56 7.14 8.27
C THR A 89 6.33 6.55 7.60
N ASP A 90 5.25 6.40 8.37
CA ASP A 90 4.00 5.85 7.86
C ASP A 90 3.54 6.53 6.55
N PRO A 91 3.23 5.77 5.49
CA PRO A 91 2.93 6.34 4.18
C PRO A 91 1.67 7.22 4.17
N LYS A 92 0.75 7.04 5.12
CA LYS A 92 -0.51 7.79 5.23
C LYS A 92 -0.40 8.95 6.23
N THR A 93 0.02 8.66 7.46
CA THR A 93 0.03 9.67 8.54
C THR A 93 1.33 10.44 8.63
N LYS A 94 2.40 9.96 7.99
CA LYS A 94 3.78 10.47 8.12
C LYS A 94 4.32 10.40 9.55
N ALA A 95 3.67 9.63 10.42
CA ALA A 95 4.14 9.39 11.78
C ALA A 95 5.34 8.44 11.79
N ALA A 96 6.21 8.59 12.78
CA ALA A 96 7.28 7.64 13.04
C ALA A 96 6.71 6.29 13.50
N TYR A 97 7.44 5.20 13.20
CA TYR A 97 7.08 3.87 13.71
C TYR A 97 7.39 3.74 15.20
N ILE A 98 6.63 2.88 15.88
CA ILE A 98 6.80 2.65 17.31
C ILE A 98 7.98 1.71 17.51
N TYR A 99 8.97 2.18 18.27
CA TYR A 99 10.15 1.42 18.68
C TYR A 99 10.20 1.32 20.20
N ILE A 100 10.35 0.10 20.71
CA ILE A 100 10.42 -0.18 22.14
C ILE A 100 11.66 -1.06 22.39
N PRO A 101 12.80 -0.48 22.77
CA PRO A 101 13.96 -1.25 23.23
C PRO A 101 13.68 -1.83 24.62
N ALA A 102 14.28 -2.98 24.91
CA ALA A 102 14.21 -3.66 26.19
C ALA A 102 15.58 -4.19 26.62
N GLY A 103 15.82 -4.21 27.93
CA GLY A 103 17.11 -4.52 28.55
C GLY A 103 17.91 -3.27 28.94
N ASN A 104 18.97 -3.48 29.72
CA ASN A 104 19.92 -2.42 30.09
C ASN A 104 21.37 -2.99 30.17
N PRO A 105 22.23 -2.75 29.16
CA PRO A 105 21.93 -2.04 27.90
C PRO A 105 20.89 -2.81 27.05
N PRO A 106 20.17 -2.14 26.14
CA PRO A 106 19.13 -2.79 25.35
C PRO A 106 19.68 -3.97 24.54
N ASN A 107 19.11 -5.16 24.74
CA ASN A 107 19.50 -6.40 24.09
C ASN A 107 18.37 -7.03 23.28
N SER A 108 17.18 -6.44 23.34
CA SER A 108 16.02 -6.83 22.56
C SER A 108 15.21 -5.61 22.20
N TYR A 109 14.37 -5.72 21.17
CA TYR A 109 13.46 -4.64 20.80
C TYR A 109 12.18 -5.16 20.18
N VAL A 110 11.17 -4.30 20.17
CA VAL A 110 9.93 -4.48 19.44
C VAL A 110 9.66 -3.26 18.56
N LEU A 111 9.48 -3.49 17.27
CA LEU A 111 9.05 -2.53 16.27
C LEU A 111 7.60 -2.80 15.88
N LYS A 112 6.75 -1.76 15.84
CA LYS A 112 5.33 -1.91 15.53
C LYS A 112 4.86 -0.92 14.47
N ALA A 113 3.97 -1.39 13.60
CA ALA A 113 3.16 -0.56 12.72
C ALA A 113 1.69 -1.00 12.80
N THR A 114 0.78 -0.04 12.65
CA THR A 114 -0.66 -0.32 12.52
C THR A 114 -1.00 -0.45 11.04
N LEU A 115 -1.50 -1.62 10.63
CA LEU A 115 -1.98 -1.89 9.29
C LEU A 115 -3.40 -1.34 9.10
N GLU A 116 -3.75 -1.03 7.85
CA GLU A 116 -5.10 -0.61 7.48
C GLU A 116 -6.00 -1.82 7.18
N ASN A 117 -5.43 -2.89 6.63
CA ASN A 117 -6.15 -4.13 6.37
C ASN A 117 -6.23 -5.00 7.63
N SER A 118 -7.41 -5.09 8.24
CA SER A 118 -7.66 -5.89 9.44
C SER A 118 -7.70 -7.40 9.21
N SER A 119 -7.79 -7.85 7.96
CA SER A 119 -7.74 -9.26 7.58
C SER A 119 -6.36 -9.69 7.09
N ASP A 120 -5.33 -8.87 7.33
CA ASP A 120 -3.97 -9.21 6.94
C ASP A 120 -3.41 -10.34 7.81
N LYS A 121 -2.92 -11.40 7.16
CA LYS A 121 -2.40 -12.61 7.82
C LYS A 121 -1.17 -12.37 8.70
N ASP A 122 -0.46 -11.26 8.48
CA ASP A 122 0.76 -10.95 9.22
C ASP A 122 0.44 -10.12 10.48
N ILE A 123 -0.82 -9.81 10.77
CA ILE A 123 -1.22 -9.19 12.04
C ILE A 123 -0.84 -10.12 13.20
N LYS A 124 -0.20 -9.54 14.22
CA LYS A 124 0.17 -10.27 15.43
C LYS A 124 -1.09 -10.81 16.12
N SER A 125 -1.09 -12.11 16.38
CA SER A 125 -2.18 -12.80 17.08
C SER A 125 -2.54 -12.10 18.40
N GLY A 126 -3.84 -11.89 18.62
CA GLY A 126 -4.34 -11.23 19.82
C GLY A 126 -4.25 -9.70 19.81
N THR A 127 -3.88 -9.08 18.67
CA THR A 127 -3.87 -7.62 18.51
C THR A 127 -4.81 -7.16 17.40
N THR A 128 -5.21 -5.89 17.44
CA THR A 128 -6.00 -5.27 16.36
C THR A 128 -5.07 -4.57 15.38
N ASN A 129 -4.91 -5.15 14.20
CA ASN A 129 -4.18 -4.56 13.06
C ASN A 129 -2.70 -4.24 13.34
N VAL A 130 -2.06 -4.83 14.34
CA VAL A 130 -0.65 -4.55 14.61
C VAL A 130 0.24 -5.56 13.87
N TYR A 131 1.11 -5.05 13.02
CA TYR A 131 2.26 -5.80 12.53
C TYR A 131 3.46 -5.52 13.44
N GLU A 132 4.13 -6.58 13.88
CA GLU A 132 5.23 -6.50 14.83
C GLU A 132 6.46 -7.21 14.28
N VAL A 133 7.62 -6.59 14.47
CA VAL A 133 8.93 -7.16 14.19
C VAL A 133 9.78 -7.02 15.45
N SER A 134 10.37 -8.11 15.93
CA SER A 134 11.25 -8.10 17.09
C SER A 134 12.68 -8.51 16.71
N SER A 135 13.62 -8.23 17.62
CA SER A 135 14.95 -8.85 17.58
C SER A 135 14.81 -10.37 17.52
N THR A 136 15.66 -11.01 16.71
CA THR A 136 15.74 -12.47 16.70
C THR A 136 16.56 -12.89 17.93
N ASN A 137 16.00 -13.73 18.81
CA ASN A 137 16.74 -14.34 19.92
C ASN A 137 17.88 -15.22 19.40
#